data_AF-A0A2D9XM37-F1
#
_entry.id   AF-A0A2D9XM37-F1
#
_cell.length_a   1.000
_cell.length_b   1.000
_cell.length_c   1.000
_cell.angle_alpha   90.00
_cell.angle_beta   90.00
_cell.angle_gamma   90.00
#
_symmetry.space_group_name_H-M   'P 1'
#
loop_
_entity.id
_entity.type
_entity.pdbx_description
1 polymer ?
#
loop_
_entity_poly.entity_id
_entity_poly.type
_entity_poly.pdbx_seq_one_letter_code
_entity_poly.pdbx_strand_id
1 'polypeptide(L)'
;MSNSSEVLQNIKHSLTRPIFLKVVFITFIFGVCVYYAAYITGNVVAFSSSLYSRPMWNSLIVFIPFFLYLRFLIVLVIKDKPEGFLQAYLSDIKKYIGVKSLIYGVPLLYILTIFFSFFTSAKNMIPSIVPFSWDLTLTNWDRFLHGGTLPWEILHDTIGSYTTTHLLSTFYKLWFIVK
;
A
#
# COMPACT_ATOMS: atom_id res chain seq x y z
N MET A 1 -9.49 34.01 18.20
CA MET A 1 -9.96 34.00 16.79
C MET A 1 -8.83 34.11 15.74
N SER A 2 -7.54 33.98 16.10
CA SER A 2 -6.39 34.10 15.17
C SER A 2 -5.98 32.78 14.47
N ASN A 3 -6.55 31.64 14.84
CA ASN A 3 -6.01 30.33 14.47
C ASN A 3 -6.57 29.81 13.12
N SER A 4 -7.76 30.25 12.71
CA SER A 4 -8.41 29.78 11.47
C SER A 4 -7.75 30.35 10.21
N SER A 5 -7.35 31.63 10.23
CA SER A 5 -6.64 32.27 9.12
C SER A 5 -5.26 31.66 8.89
N GLU A 6 -4.52 31.36 9.98
CA GLU A 6 -3.21 30.73 9.92
C GLU A 6 -3.29 29.29 9.40
N VAL A 7 -4.30 28.52 9.83
CA VAL A 7 -4.57 27.17 9.31
C VAL A 7 -4.87 27.20 7.80
N LEU A 8 -5.72 28.12 7.35
CA LEU A 8 -6.05 28.26 5.93
C LEU A 8 -4.82 28.66 5.09
N GLN A 9 -3.97 29.55 5.60
CA GLN A 9 -2.72 29.92 4.92
C GLN A 9 -1.75 28.73 4.83
N ASN A 10 -1.63 27.93 5.90
CA ASN A 10 -0.80 26.73 5.92
C ASN A 10 -1.31 25.66 4.94
N ILE A 11 -2.63 25.47 4.82
CA ILE A 11 -3.23 24.57 3.84
C ILE A 11 -2.92 25.04 2.41
N LYS A 12 -3.14 26.33 2.14
CA LYS A 12 -2.84 26.91 0.81
C LYS A 12 -1.37 26.72 0.45
N HIS A 13 -0.46 27.04 1.36
CA HIS A 13 0.97 26.85 1.18
C HIS A 13 1.36 25.37 0.96
N SER A 14 0.74 24.44 1.69
CA SER A 14 0.92 22.99 1.51
C SER A 14 0.56 22.54 0.09
N LEU A 15 -0.61 22.95 -0.39
CA LEU A 15 -1.12 22.59 -1.71
C LEU A 15 -0.31 23.24 -2.85
N THR A 16 0.30 24.40 -2.61
CA THR A 16 1.12 25.08 -3.62
C THR A 16 2.59 24.65 -3.60
N ARG A 17 3.00 23.69 -2.75
CA ARG A 17 4.38 23.20 -2.77
C ARG A 17 4.67 22.55 -4.13
N PRO A 18 5.84 22.83 -4.74
CA PRO A 18 6.15 22.35 -6.07
C PRO A 18 6.18 20.82 -6.15
N ILE A 19 6.58 20.14 -5.08
CA ILE A 19 6.60 18.67 -5.02
C ILE A 19 5.17 18.10 -5.03
N PHE A 20 4.27 18.66 -4.22
CA PHE A 20 2.89 18.20 -4.14
C PHE A 20 2.19 18.36 -5.50
N LEU A 21 2.33 19.52 -6.13
CA LEU A 21 1.78 19.78 -7.46
C LEU A 21 2.36 18.84 -8.52
N LYS A 22 3.67 18.56 -8.49
CA LYS A 22 4.29 17.58 -9.39
C LYS A 22 3.70 16.18 -9.21
N VAL A 23 3.50 15.72 -7.98
CA VAL A 23 2.90 14.41 -7.70
C VAL A 23 1.45 14.34 -8.17
N VAL A 24 0.66 15.39 -7.93
CA VAL A 24 -0.72 15.48 -8.46
C VAL A 24 -0.71 15.42 -9.99
N PHE A 25 0.15 16.20 -10.62
CA PHE A 25 0.23 16.27 -12.08
C PHE A 25 0.64 14.93 -12.71
N ILE A 26 1.65 14.27 -12.14
CA ILE A 26 2.09 12.93 -12.59
C ILE A 26 0.96 11.92 -12.39
N THR A 27 0.28 11.94 -11.24
CA THR A 27 -0.84 11.02 -10.94
C THR A 27 -2.01 11.24 -11.89
N PHE A 28 -2.29 12.50 -12.23
CA PHE A 28 -3.33 12.85 -13.20
C PHE A 28 -3.00 12.36 -14.61
N ILE A 29 -1.79 12.66 -15.12
CA ILE A 29 -1.34 12.17 -16.43
C ILE A 29 -1.40 10.66 -16.47
N PHE A 30 -0.88 9.99 -15.44
CA PHE A 30 -0.91 8.54 -15.36
C PHE A 30 -2.35 7.99 -15.39
N GLY A 31 -3.27 8.58 -14.62
CA GLY A 31 -4.68 8.21 -14.63
C GLY A 31 -5.33 8.36 -16.02
N VAL A 32 -5.02 9.45 -16.73
CA VAL A 32 -5.50 9.68 -18.11
C VAL A 32 -4.96 8.61 -19.07
N CYS A 33 -3.67 8.27 -18.97
CA CYS A 33 -3.08 7.21 -19.78
C CYS A 33 -3.72 5.85 -19.53
N VAL A 34 -3.97 5.50 -18.26
CA VAL A 34 -4.62 4.23 -17.89
C VAL A 34 -6.07 4.20 -18.37
N TYR A 35 -6.82 5.30 -18.21
CA TYR A 35 -8.18 5.40 -18.73
C TYR A 35 -8.24 5.27 -20.26
N TYR A 36 -7.32 5.93 -20.96
CA TYR A 36 -7.22 5.83 -22.41
C TYR A 36 -6.88 4.41 -22.87
N ALA A 37 -5.94 3.74 -22.19
CA ALA A 37 -5.65 2.34 -22.43
C ALA A 37 -6.89 1.45 -22.19
N ALA A 38 -7.68 1.73 -21.15
CA ALA A 38 -8.88 0.97 -20.80
C ALA A 38 -9.96 1.10 -21.88
N TYR A 39 -10.08 2.30 -22.44
CA TYR A 39 -10.95 2.60 -23.57
C TYR A 39 -10.54 1.82 -24.83
N ILE A 40 -9.25 1.82 -25.19
CA ILE A 40 -8.75 1.09 -26.37
C ILE A 40 -8.95 -0.43 -26.22
N THR A 41 -8.66 -0.98 -25.04
CA THR A 41 -8.81 -2.43 -24.82
C THR A 41 -10.26 -2.87 -24.62
N GLY A 42 -11.23 -1.95 -24.64
CA GLY A 42 -12.64 -2.24 -24.34
C GLY A 42 -12.89 -2.71 -22.91
N ASN A 43 -11.94 -2.49 -21.99
CA ASN A 43 -11.99 -2.98 -20.61
C ASN A 43 -12.08 -1.81 -19.63
N VAL A 44 -13.10 -0.97 -19.82
CA VAL A 44 -13.33 0.23 -19.01
C VAL A 44 -13.65 -0.14 -17.55
N VAL A 45 -14.17 -1.34 -17.30
CA VAL A 45 -14.47 -1.87 -15.96
C VAL A 45 -13.20 -2.11 -15.15
N ALA A 46 -12.07 -2.39 -15.79
CA ALA A 46 -10.80 -2.55 -15.09
C ALA A 46 -10.25 -1.23 -14.53
N PHE A 47 -10.70 -0.08 -15.04
CA PHE A 47 -10.34 1.22 -14.50
C PHE A 47 -11.17 1.55 -13.26
N SER A 48 -10.49 1.72 -12.12
CA SER A 48 -11.14 2.23 -10.91
C SER A 48 -10.20 3.11 -10.10
N SER A 49 -10.71 4.28 -9.70
CA SER A 49 -10.00 5.25 -8.86
C SER A 49 -10.12 4.96 -7.37
N SER A 50 -10.98 4.01 -6.98
CA SER A 50 -11.36 3.76 -5.59
C SER A 50 -10.91 2.39 -5.06
N LEU A 51 -10.19 1.58 -5.84
CA LEU A 51 -9.71 0.24 -5.45
C LEU A 51 -9.00 0.23 -4.10
N TYR A 52 -8.17 1.25 -3.83
CA TYR A 52 -7.40 1.33 -2.59
C TYR A 52 -8.03 2.18 -1.50
N SER A 53 -9.20 2.79 -1.74
CA SER A 53 -9.85 3.65 -0.75
C SER A 53 -10.10 2.90 0.57
N ARG A 54 -10.76 1.75 0.51
CA ARG A 54 -11.06 0.89 1.66
C ARG A 54 -9.82 0.28 2.32
N PRO A 55 -8.93 -0.44 1.61
CA PRO A 55 -7.77 -1.05 2.25
C PRO A 55 -6.79 -0.01 2.80
N MET A 56 -6.72 1.20 2.23
CA MET A 56 -5.93 2.30 2.80
C MET A 56 -6.48 2.69 4.17
N TRP A 57 -7.79 2.92 4.30
CA TRP A 57 -8.39 3.25 5.60
C TRP A 57 -8.23 2.14 6.64
N ASN A 58 -8.45 0.88 6.25
CA ASN A 58 -8.22 -0.28 7.12
C ASN A 58 -6.76 -0.34 7.59
N SER A 59 -5.81 -0.10 6.68
CA SER A 59 -4.39 -0.09 7.00
C SER A 59 -4.01 1.01 8.00
N LEU A 60 -4.61 2.20 7.92
CA LEU A 60 -4.34 3.28 8.88
C LEU A 60 -4.81 2.91 10.29
N ILE A 61 -5.97 2.25 10.41
CA ILE A 61 -6.52 1.80 11.70
C ILE A 61 -5.61 0.75 12.35
N VAL A 62 -4.93 -0.09 11.57
CA VAL A 62 -4.04 -1.13 12.10
C VAL A 62 -2.61 -0.62 12.32
N PHE A 63 -2.04 0.08 11.34
CA PHE A 63 -0.65 0.51 11.39
C PHE A 63 -0.41 1.65 12.37
N ILE A 64 -1.34 2.61 12.52
CA ILE A 64 -1.12 3.74 13.45
C ILE A 64 -0.99 3.23 14.91
N PRO A 65 -1.92 2.43 15.46
CA PRO A 65 -1.75 1.86 16.80
C PRO A 65 -0.54 0.95 16.91
N PHE A 66 -0.25 0.15 15.88
CA PHE A 66 0.91 -0.74 15.86
C PHE A 66 2.24 0.04 15.99
N PHE A 67 2.43 1.10 15.21
CA PHE A 67 3.64 1.93 15.30
C PHE A 67 3.71 2.74 16.60
N LEU A 68 2.56 3.20 17.13
CA LEU A 68 2.51 3.85 18.45
C LEU A 68 2.86 2.88 19.58
N TYR A 69 2.42 1.62 19.49
CA TYR A 69 2.76 0.56 20.43
C TYR A 69 4.23 0.16 20.33
N LEU A 70 4.76 -0.02 19.12
CA LEU A 70 6.18 -0.32 18.90
C LEU A 70 7.07 0.80 19.46
N ARG A 71 6.74 2.06 19.20
CA ARG A 71 7.42 3.22 19.78
C ARG A 71 7.34 3.20 21.31
N PHE A 72 6.18 2.86 21.87
CA PHE A 72 6.00 2.76 23.31
C PHE A 72 6.97 1.73 23.92
N LEU A 73 7.09 0.54 23.32
CA LEU A 73 8.04 -0.48 23.76
C LEU A 73 9.50 0.00 23.65
N ILE A 74 9.89 0.59 22.52
CA ILE A 74 11.25 1.12 22.32
C ILE A 74 11.60 2.16 23.38
N VAL A 75 10.68 3.10 23.66
CA VAL A 75 10.89 4.16 24.66
C VAL A 75 10.91 3.61 26.09
N LEU A 76 10.20 2.50 26.35
CA LEU A 76 10.22 1.80 27.63
C LEU A 76 11.56 1.09 27.86
N VAL A 77 12.13 0.48 26.81
CA VAL A 77 13.43 -0.21 26.89
C VAL A 77 14.61 0.78 27.00
N ILE A 78 14.59 1.88 26.25
CA ILE A 78 15.72 2.82 26.20
C ILE A 78 15.82 3.70 27.45
N LYS A 79 14.69 3.99 28.08
CA LYS A 79 14.60 4.98 29.15
C LYS A 79 14.12 4.24 30.40
N ASP A 80 15.02 3.92 31.31
CA ASP A 80 14.67 3.43 32.66
C ASP A 80 13.67 4.42 33.27
N LYS A 81 12.45 3.96 33.60
CA LYS A 81 11.33 4.89 33.86
C LYS A 81 10.66 4.77 35.23
N PRO A 82 10.46 5.91 35.92
CA PRO A 82 9.72 6.05 37.18
C PRO A 82 8.20 6.22 36.97
N GLU A 83 7.46 6.38 38.08
CA GLU A 83 6.01 6.59 38.13
C GLU A 83 5.53 7.74 37.21
N GLY A 84 4.45 7.51 36.45
CA GLY A 84 3.85 8.55 35.56
C GLY A 84 4.28 8.51 34.09
N PHE A 85 5.02 7.49 33.62
CA PHE A 85 5.47 7.38 32.22
C PHE A 85 4.35 7.53 31.18
N LEU A 86 3.18 6.92 31.38
CA LEU A 86 2.09 6.99 30.40
C LEU A 86 1.66 8.42 30.10
N GLN A 87 1.59 9.29 31.12
CA GLN A 87 1.23 10.70 30.93
C GLN A 87 2.32 11.46 30.16
N ALA A 88 3.59 11.18 30.46
CA ALA A 88 4.72 11.73 29.71
C ALA A 88 4.75 11.24 28.26
N TYR A 89 4.38 9.99 27.98
CA TYR A 89 4.31 9.44 26.63
C TYR A 89 3.16 10.04 25.82
N LEU A 90 1.98 10.17 26.41
CA LEU A 90 0.80 10.75 25.76
C LEU A 90 0.99 12.24 25.46
N SER A 91 1.60 13.00 26.37
CA SER A 91 1.94 14.41 26.12
C SER A 91 2.98 14.56 25.01
N ASP A 92 3.90 13.60 24.86
CA ASP A 92 4.87 13.60 23.78
C ASP A 92 4.24 13.21 22.43
N ILE A 93 3.33 12.23 22.37
CA ILE A 93 2.57 11.89 21.16
C ILE A 93 1.78 13.09 20.64
N LYS A 94 1.16 13.88 21.53
CA LYS A 94 0.40 15.08 21.14
C LYS A 94 1.24 16.09 20.35
N LYS A 95 2.56 16.10 20.51
CA LYS A 95 3.46 16.96 19.71
C LYS A 95 3.59 16.49 18.26
N TYR A 96 3.50 15.18 18.02
CA TYR A 96 3.60 14.59 16.68
C TYR A 96 2.27 14.59 15.93
N ILE A 97 1.15 14.42 16.65
CA ILE A 97 -0.21 14.53 16.09
C ILE A 97 -0.63 16.02 16.07
N GLY A 98 0.22 16.84 15.44
CA GLY A 98 -0.04 18.26 15.23
C GLY A 98 -0.88 18.49 13.97
N VAL A 99 -1.70 19.55 13.99
CA VAL A 99 -2.50 20.01 12.85
C VAL A 99 -1.66 20.17 11.57
N LYS A 100 -0.40 20.62 11.72
CA LYS A 100 0.56 20.73 10.61
C LYS A 100 0.83 19.37 9.95
N SER A 101 1.11 18.31 10.72
CA SER A 101 1.37 16.97 10.19
C SER A 101 0.17 16.44 9.39
N LEU A 102 -1.04 16.69 9.89
CA LEU A 102 -2.28 16.24 9.27
C LEU A 102 -2.58 16.99 7.95
N ILE A 103 -2.32 18.31 7.93
CA ILE A 103 -2.47 19.16 6.72
C ILE A 103 -1.53 18.73 5.58
N TYR A 104 -0.33 18.25 5.89
CA TYR A 104 0.62 17.79 4.86
C TYR A 104 0.43 16.31 4.51
N GLY A 105 0.18 15.45 5.51
CA GLY A 105 0.14 14.00 5.34
C GLY A 105 -1.14 13.52 4.65
N VAL A 106 -2.31 14.03 5.05
CA VAL A 106 -3.60 13.52 4.54
C VAL A 106 -3.76 13.74 3.03
N PRO A 107 -3.51 14.95 2.48
CA PRO A 107 -3.62 15.15 1.03
C PRO A 107 -2.66 14.28 0.23
N LEU A 108 -1.44 14.07 0.72
CA LEU A 108 -0.45 13.21 0.08
C LEU A 108 -0.88 11.74 0.09
N LEU A 109 -1.36 11.23 1.24
CA LEU A 109 -1.89 9.88 1.36
C LEU A 109 -3.09 9.65 0.44
N TYR A 110 -3.95 10.65 0.31
CA TYR A 110 -5.10 10.60 -0.59
C TYR A 110 -4.66 10.46 -2.06
N ILE A 111 -3.71 11.28 -2.51
CA ILE A 111 -3.16 11.18 -3.87
C ILE A 111 -2.48 9.83 -4.09
N LEU A 112 -1.73 9.34 -3.10
CA LEU A 112 -1.08 8.04 -3.17
C LEU A 112 -2.10 6.89 -3.31
N THR A 113 -3.25 7.00 -2.63
CA THR A 113 -4.36 6.04 -2.73
C THR A 113 -4.94 6.00 -4.15
N ILE A 114 -5.12 7.17 -4.76
CA ILE A 114 -5.58 7.28 -6.16
C ILE A 114 -4.52 6.70 -7.10
N PHE A 115 -3.25 7.06 -6.91
CA PHE A 115 -2.15 6.55 -7.71
C PHE A 115 -2.08 5.01 -7.68
N PHE A 116 -2.15 4.39 -6.50
CA PHE A 116 -2.17 2.93 -6.39
C PHE A 116 -3.39 2.30 -7.06
N SER A 117 -4.54 2.97 -7.02
CA SER A 117 -5.74 2.49 -7.71
C SER A 117 -5.56 2.50 -9.23
N PHE A 118 -4.99 3.57 -9.79
CA PHE A 118 -4.64 3.61 -11.22
C PHE A 118 -3.57 2.59 -11.59
N PHE A 119 -2.56 2.42 -10.73
CA PHE A 119 -1.48 1.46 -10.98
C PHE A 119 -1.98 0.02 -11.01
N THR A 120 -2.84 -0.37 -10.08
CA THR A 120 -3.44 -1.70 -10.08
C THR A 120 -4.45 -1.87 -11.21
N SER A 121 -5.20 -0.81 -11.57
CA SER A 121 -6.05 -0.83 -12.77
C SER A 121 -5.22 -1.12 -14.02
N ALA A 122 -4.07 -0.46 -14.18
CA ALA A 122 -3.14 -0.70 -15.28
C ALA A 122 -2.64 -2.15 -15.29
N LYS A 123 -2.28 -2.70 -14.12
CA LYS A 123 -1.87 -4.11 -13.98
C LYS A 123 -2.96 -5.08 -14.40
N ASN A 124 -4.20 -4.84 -13.98
CA ASN A 124 -5.33 -5.70 -14.31
C ASN A 124 -5.62 -5.73 -15.82
N MET A 125 -5.19 -4.71 -16.55
CA MET A 125 -5.35 -4.61 -18.00
C MET A 125 -4.19 -5.23 -18.80
N ILE A 126 -3.08 -5.61 -18.15
CA ILE A 126 -1.94 -6.25 -18.84
C ILE A 126 -2.40 -7.39 -19.77
N PRO A 127 -3.28 -8.34 -19.36
CA PRO A 127 -3.70 -9.44 -20.24
C PRO A 127 -4.38 -8.97 -21.53
N SER A 128 -5.07 -7.82 -21.49
CA SER A 128 -5.78 -7.24 -22.63
C SER A 128 -4.85 -6.45 -23.55
N ILE A 129 -3.73 -5.93 -23.03
CA ILE A 129 -2.75 -5.13 -23.79
C ILE A 129 -1.69 -6.04 -24.40
N VAL A 130 -1.08 -6.88 -23.56
CA VAL A 130 -0.10 -7.89 -23.93
C VAL A 130 -0.58 -9.21 -23.35
N PRO A 131 -1.23 -10.06 -24.17
CA PRO A 131 -1.53 -11.42 -23.76
C PRO A 131 -0.24 -12.08 -23.26
N PHE A 132 -0.32 -12.90 -22.22
CA PHE A 132 0.79 -13.58 -21.53
C PHE A 132 1.56 -14.58 -22.44
N SER A 133 2.12 -14.07 -23.52
CA SER A 133 2.72 -14.80 -24.64
C SER A 133 4.02 -15.49 -24.26
N TRP A 134 4.68 -14.99 -23.22
CA TRP A 134 5.91 -15.56 -22.69
C TRP A 134 5.68 -16.65 -21.64
N ASP A 135 4.47 -16.79 -21.08
CA ASP A 135 4.22 -17.77 -20.01
C ASP A 135 4.53 -19.20 -20.47
N LEU A 136 4.13 -19.57 -21.68
CA LEU A 136 4.42 -20.88 -22.24
C LEU A 136 5.92 -21.07 -22.51
N THR A 137 6.58 -20.05 -23.06
CA THR A 137 8.02 -20.08 -23.34
C THR A 137 8.82 -20.27 -22.06
N LEU A 138 8.54 -19.47 -21.02
CA LEU A 138 9.21 -19.55 -19.73
C LEU A 138 8.92 -20.89 -19.03
N THR A 139 7.67 -21.38 -19.06
CA THR A 139 7.32 -22.70 -18.52
C THR A 139 8.10 -23.82 -19.19
N ASN A 140 8.30 -23.76 -20.51
CA ASN A 140 9.07 -24.77 -21.24
C ASN A 140 10.57 -24.69 -20.93
N TRP A 141 11.12 -23.49 -20.74
CA TRP A 141 12.50 -23.32 -20.29
C TRP A 141 12.70 -23.86 -18.88
N ASP A 142 11.80 -23.55 -17.95
CA ASP A 142 11.83 -24.09 -16.59
C ASP A 142 11.80 -25.62 -16.61
N ARG A 143 10.92 -26.21 -17.42
CA ARG A 143 10.85 -27.66 -17.62
C ARG A 143 12.15 -28.23 -18.16
N PHE A 144 12.74 -27.59 -19.16
CA PHE A 144 14.00 -28.04 -19.76
C PHE A 144 15.15 -28.01 -18.73
N LEU A 145 15.25 -26.94 -17.94
CA LEU A 145 16.27 -26.79 -16.92
C LEU A 145 16.15 -27.81 -15.78
N HIS A 146 14.94 -28.29 -15.50
CA HIS A 146 14.67 -29.26 -14.44
C HIS A 146 14.56 -30.71 -14.94
N GLY A 147 15.09 -30.99 -16.15
CA GLY A 147 15.19 -32.37 -16.65
C GLY A 147 13.88 -32.95 -17.17
N GLY A 148 12.95 -32.10 -17.61
CA GLY A 148 11.67 -32.52 -18.19
C GLY A 148 10.48 -32.43 -17.24
N THR A 149 10.70 -32.15 -15.95
CA THR A 149 9.66 -31.92 -14.95
C THR A 149 9.53 -30.43 -14.63
N LEU A 150 8.35 -30.01 -14.17
CA LEU A 150 8.18 -28.62 -13.74
C LEU A 150 8.71 -28.44 -12.30
N PRO A 151 9.28 -27.26 -11.97
CA PRO A 151 9.83 -27.03 -10.63
C PRO A 151 8.82 -27.24 -9.51
N TRP A 152 7.55 -26.90 -9.75
CA TRP A 152 6.48 -27.06 -8.76
C TRP A 152 6.13 -28.54 -8.51
N GLU A 153 6.35 -29.43 -9.48
CA GLU A 153 6.14 -30.88 -9.32
C GLU A 153 7.19 -31.46 -8.37
N ILE A 154 8.47 -31.10 -8.57
CA ILE A 154 9.57 -31.48 -7.67
C ILE A 154 9.31 -30.97 -6.25
N LEU A 155 8.84 -29.72 -6.13
CA LEU A 155 8.49 -29.13 -4.84
C LEU A 155 7.30 -29.86 -4.20
N HIS A 156 6.28 -30.22 -4.98
CA HIS A 156 5.11 -30.92 -4.47
C HIS A 156 5.46 -32.34 -4.02
N ASP A 157 6.34 -33.05 -4.72
CA ASP A 157 6.80 -34.38 -4.31
C ASP A 157 7.58 -34.35 -2.99
N THR A 158 8.30 -33.26 -2.71
CA THR A 158 9.12 -33.12 -1.50
C THR A 158 8.35 -32.60 -0.29
N ILE A 159 7.49 -31.59 -0.47
CA ILE A 159 6.79 -30.91 0.63
C ILE A 159 5.27 -30.80 0.43
N GLY A 160 4.69 -31.38 -0.61
CA GLY A 160 3.27 -31.26 -0.99
C GLY A 160 2.27 -32.05 -0.14
N SER A 161 2.66 -32.53 1.04
CA SER A 161 1.73 -33.22 1.94
C SER A 161 0.50 -32.36 2.26
N TYR A 162 -0.63 -33.00 2.56
CA TYR A 162 -1.85 -32.30 3.00
C TYR A 162 -1.55 -31.33 4.14
N THR A 163 -0.80 -31.79 5.14
CA THR A 163 -0.44 -30.99 6.33
C THR A 163 0.35 -29.75 5.95
N THR A 164 1.37 -29.88 5.10
CA THR A 164 2.21 -28.75 4.69
C THR A 164 1.41 -27.74 3.87
N THR A 165 0.63 -28.22 2.89
CA THR A 165 -0.19 -27.35 2.04
C THR A 165 -1.26 -26.64 2.86
N HIS A 166 -1.87 -27.33 3.82
CA HIS A 166 -2.87 -26.75 4.73
C HIS A 166 -2.25 -25.70 5.66
N LEU A 167 -1.06 -25.99 6.21
CA LEU A 167 -0.32 -25.06 7.06
C LEU A 167 0.08 -23.80 6.26
N LEU A 168 0.62 -23.97 5.05
CA LEU A 168 0.97 -22.88 4.16
C LEU A 168 -0.27 -22.04 3.78
N SER A 169 -1.40 -22.68 3.46
CA SER A 169 -2.67 -22.01 3.19
C SER A 169 -3.16 -21.23 4.41
N THR A 170 -2.99 -21.78 5.62
CA THR A 170 -3.36 -21.11 6.87
C THR A 170 -2.51 -19.87 7.09
N PHE A 171 -1.18 -19.96 6.99
CA PHE A 171 -0.30 -18.79 7.09
C PHE A 171 -0.56 -17.75 6.01
N TYR A 172 -0.84 -18.18 4.77
CA TYR A 172 -1.23 -17.28 3.70
C TYR A 172 -2.54 -16.54 4.00
N LYS A 173 -3.54 -17.20 4.61
CA LYS A 173 -4.78 -16.57 5.05
C LYS A 173 -4.57 -15.63 6.24
N LEU A 174 -3.67 -15.95 7.17
CA LEU A 174 -3.33 -15.06 8.29
C LEU A 174 -2.82 -13.70 7.81
N TRP A 175 -2.08 -13.66 6.70
CA TRP A 175 -1.65 -12.42 6.06
C TRP A 175 -2.83 -11.52 5.60
N PHE A 176 -3.99 -12.11 5.28
CA PHE A 176 -5.18 -11.38 4.83
C PHE A 176 -6.16 -11.01 5.96
N ILE A 177 -5.89 -11.35 7.22
CA ILE A 177 -6.73 -10.92 8.35
C ILE A 177 -6.83 -9.39 8.47
N VAL A 178 -5.89 -8.67 7.85
CA VAL A 178 -5.82 -7.19 7.84
C VAL A 178 -6.50 -6.56 6.60
N LYS A 179 -7.07 -7.35 5.66
CA LYS A 179 -7.79 -6.80 4.50
C LYS A 179 -9.25 -6.44 4.81
#